data_AF-A0A518N1T4-F1
#
_entry.id   AF-A0A518N1T4-F1
#
_cell.length_a   1.000
_cell.length_b   1.000
_cell.length_c   1.000
_cell.angle_alpha   90.00
_cell.angle_beta   90.00
_cell.angle_gamma   90.00
#
_symmetry.space_group_name_H-M   'P 1'
#
loop_
_entity.id
_entity.type
_entity.pdbx_description
1 polymer ?
#
loop_
_entity_poly.entity_id
_entity_poly.type
_entity_poly.pdbx_seq_one_letter_code
_entity_poly.pdbx_strand_id
1 'polypeptide(L)' 'MPPMIDARAQQEAVTRLFDLARAGDVDNVEFDQLDSLVYSRLLETYNCDRRDGGGGTSAS' A
#
# COMPACT_ATOMS: atom_id res chain seq x y z
N MET A 1 -9.64 6.33 -16.15
CA MET A 1 -9.39 6.12 -14.72
C MET A 1 -8.65 4.80 -14.58
N PRO A 2 -7.52 4.73 -13.86
CA PRO A 2 -6.89 3.45 -13.57
C PRO A 2 -7.90 2.57 -12.80
N PRO A 3 -7.90 1.24 -13.02
CA PRO A 3 -8.83 0.36 -12.33
C PRO A 3 -8.57 0.47 -10.84
N MET A 4 -9.55 0.95 -10.08
CA MET A 4 -9.54 0.84 -8.63
C MET A 4 -9.51 -0.65 -8.32
N ILE A 5 -8.36 -1.18 -7.90
CA ILE A 5 -8.27 -2.55 -7.39
C ILE A 5 -9.37 -2.71 -6.33
N ASP A 6 -10.20 -3.74 -6.49
CA ASP A 6 -11.31 -4.03 -5.59
C ASP A 6 -10.82 -4.05 -4.13
N ALA A 7 -11.53 -3.39 -3.23
CA ALA A 7 -11.16 -3.33 -1.81
C ALA A 7 -11.02 -4.74 -1.21
N ARG A 8 -11.80 -5.73 -1.70
CA ARG A 8 -11.67 -7.13 -1.32
C ARG A 8 -10.34 -7.73 -1.75
N ALA A 9 -9.92 -7.48 -2.99
CA ALA A 9 -8.63 -7.96 -3.50
C ALA A 9 -7.45 -7.37 -2.71
N GLN A 10 -7.56 -6.12 -2.24
CA GLN A 10 -6.55 -5.52 -1.36
C GLN A 10 -6.51 -6.20 0.01
N GLN A 11 -7.68 -6.48 0.60
CA GLN A 11 -7.75 -7.15 1.89
C GLN A 11 -7.25 -8.61 1.81
N GLU A 12 -7.53 -9.30 0.71
CA GLU A 12 -6.98 -10.63 0.41
C GLU A 12 -5.45 -10.60 0.27
N ALA A 13 -4.89 -9.60 -0.44
CA ALA A 13 -3.45 -9.44 -0.59
C ALA A 13 -2.75 -9.23 0.77
N VAL A 14 -3.32 -8.38 1.64
CA VAL A 14 -2.79 -8.15 3.01
C VAL A 14 -2.90 -9.41 3.86
N THR A 15 -4.02 -10.12 3.80
CA THR A 15 -4.23 -11.37 4.53
C THR A 15 -3.21 -12.42 4.11
N ARG A 16 -2.98 -12.54 2.80
CA ARG A 16 -2.03 -13.49 2.24
C ARG A 16 -0.59 -13.16 2.62
N LEU A 17 -0.21 -11.89 2.56
CA LEU A 17 1.11 -11.41 3.00
C LEU A 17 1.36 -11.73 4.47
N PHE A 18 0.33 -11.53 5.32
CA PHE A 18 0.40 -11.88 6.74
C PHE A 18 0.60 -13.39 6.97
N ASP A 19 -0.10 -14.24 6.23
CA ASP A 19 0.04 -15.69 6.34
C ASP A 19 1.44 -16.17 5.94
N LEU A 20 2.02 -15.60 4.88
CA LEU A 20 3.40 -15.89 4.45
C LEU A 20 4.41 -15.45 5.51
N ALA A 21 4.28 -14.24 6.03
CA ALA A 21 5.14 -13.74 7.11
C ALA A 21 5.04 -14.62 8.37
N ARG A 22 3.83 -15.03 8.74
CA ARG A 22 3.58 -15.90 9.90
C ARG A 22 4.18 -17.30 9.72
N ALA A 23 4.16 -17.82 8.49
CA ALA A 23 4.77 -19.10 8.15
C ALA A 23 6.31 -19.02 8.03
N GLY A 24 6.88 -17.81 8.02
CA GLY A 24 8.30 -17.57 7.78
C GLY A 24 8.70 -17.65 6.30
N ASP A 25 7.74 -17.70 5.39
CA ASP A 25 7.95 -17.81 3.94
C ASP A 25 8.11 -16.41 3.32
N VAL A 26 9.11 -15.68 3.79
CA VAL A 26 9.39 -14.28 3.39
C VAL A 26 10.35 -14.18 2.20
N ASP A 27 11.14 -15.22 1.93
CA ASP A 27 12.08 -15.30 0.80
C ASP A 27 11.42 -15.82 -0.50
N ASN A 28 10.09 -15.69 -0.60
CA ASN A 28 9.30 -16.19 -1.71
C ASN A 28 8.90 -15.05 -2.65
N VAL A 29 8.92 -15.31 -3.96
CA VAL A 29 8.45 -14.38 -5.00
C VAL A 29 7.03 -13.89 -4.76
N GLU A 30 6.15 -14.74 -4.20
CA GLU A 30 4.79 -14.35 -3.82
C GLU A 30 4.81 -13.24 -2.76
N PHE A 31 5.71 -13.34 -1.78
CA PHE A 31 5.88 -12.34 -0.72
C PHE A 31 6.34 -11.00 -1.30
N ASP A 32 7.40 -10.99 -2.11
CA ASP A 32 7.94 -9.78 -2.73
C ASP A 32 6.91 -9.03 -3.59
N GLN A 33 6.08 -9.78 -4.32
CA GLN A 33 5.01 -9.22 -5.16
C GLN A 33 3.91 -8.58 -4.31
N LEU A 34 3.49 -9.27 -3.25
CA LEU A 34 2.45 -8.78 -2.34
C LEU A 34 2.94 -7.58 -1.52
N ASP A 35 4.19 -7.60 -1.06
CA ASP A 35 4.80 -6.48 -0.34
C ASP A 35 4.87 -5.22 -1.22
N SER A 36 5.38 -5.37 -2.46
CA SER A 36 5.44 -4.27 -3.43
C SER A 36 4.05 -3.69 -3.75
N LEU A 37 3.03 -4.53 -3.86
CA LEU A 37 1.65 -4.11 -4.13
C LEU A 37 1.07 -3.32 -2.96
N VAL A 38 1.21 -3.85 -1.74
CA VAL A 38 0.72 -3.20 -0.51
C VAL A 38 1.46 -1.88 -0.29
N TYR A 39 2.78 -1.85 -0.46
CA TYR A 39 3.58 -0.65 -0.29
C TYR A 39 3.22 0.44 -1.30
N SER A 40 3.05 0.07 -2.58
CA SER A 40 2.62 1.01 -3.63
C SER A 40 1.27 1.63 -3.29
N ARG A 41 0.35 0.84 -2.72
CA ARG A 41 -0.98 1.31 -2.33
C ARG A 41 -0.96 2.22 -1.11
N LEU A 42 -0.14 1.90 -0.12
CA LEU A 42 0.11 2.77 1.03
C LEU A 42 0.69 4.09 0.55
N LEU A 43 1.66 4.05 -0.36
CA LEU A 43 2.27 5.21 -0.97
C LEU A 43 1.22 6.08 -1.69
N GLU A 44 0.33 5.49 -2.49
CA GLU A 44 -0.78 6.21 -3.13
C GLU A 44 -1.69 6.87 -2.09
N THR A 45 -2.12 6.13 -1.08
CA THR A 45 -3.08 6.60 -0.07
C THR A 45 -2.52 7.77 0.72
N TYR A 46 -1.29 7.65 1.23
CA TYR A 46 -0.68 8.64 2.10
C TYR A 46 0.02 9.78 1.35
N ASN A 47 0.45 9.61 0.09
CA ASN A 47 0.95 10.74 -0.71
C ASN A 47 -0.16 11.56 -1.36
N CYS A 48 -1.36 11.01 -1.57
CA CYS A 48 -2.50 11.82 -2.00
C CYS A 48 -2.90 12.84 -0.92
N ASP A 49 -2.81 12.49 0.36
CA ASP A 49 -3.07 13.42 1.48
C ASP A 49 -2.10 14.61 1.55
N ARG A 50 -0.93 14.53 0.92
CA ARG A 50 0.07 15.61 0.92
C ARG A 50 -0.21 16.72 -0.10
N ARG A 51 -1.18 16.54 -1.01
CA ARG A 51 -1.48 17.53 -2.07
C ARG A 51 -2.69 18.44 -1.80
N ASP A 52 -3.48 18.18 -0.76
CA ASP A 52 -4.65 19.00 -0.40
C ASP A 52 -4.58 19.64 1.00
N GLY A 53 -3.40 19.66 1.61
CA GLY A 53 -3.14 20.42 2.84
C GLY A 53 -2.50 21.77 2.55
N GLY A 54 -3.31 22.81 2.39
CA GLY A 54 -2.87 24.21 2.33
C GLY A 54 -2.05 24.61 3.55
N GLY A 55 -0.75 24.36 3.52
CA GLY A 55 0.25 24.87 4.45
C GLY A 55 0.86 26.16 3.93
N GLY A 56 0.03 27.19 3.74
CA GLY A 56 0.52 28.54 3.52
C GLY A 56 1.13 29.06 4.82
N THR A 57 2.39 28.74 5.09
CA THR A 57 3.18 29.58 5.99
C THR A 57 3.72 30.72 5.14
N SER A 58 2.92 31.78 5.00
CA SER A 58 3.47 33.09 4.67
C SER A 58 4.43 33.44 5.82
N ALA A 59 5.72 33.27 5.57
CA ALA A 59 6.73 33.95 6.35
C ALA A 59 6.62 35.44 5.99
N SER A 60 6.22 36.27 6.95
CA SER A 60 6.34 37.73 6.93
C SER A 60 6.87 38.16 8.30
#